data_AF-A0A432G7G3-F1
#
_entry.id   AF-A0A432G7G3-F1
#
_cell.length_a   1.000
_cell.length_b   1.000
_cell.length_c   1.000
_cell.angle_alpha   90.00
_cell.angle_beta   90.00
_cell.angle_gamma   90.00
#
_symmetry.space_group_name_H-M   'P 1'
#
loop_
_entity.id
_entity.type
_entity.pdbx_description
1 polymer ?
#
loop_
_entity_poly.entity_id
_entity_poly.type
_entity_poly.pdbx_seq_one_letter_code
_entity_poly.pdbx_strand_id
1 'polypeptide(L)'
;MPFRSLIPFLLLLLLLAGCEGLPKKPAADSDPQARHAAALFEKGQYDAAAELYQGLAGRAAPQIRPIYELLAADSLLHAGHDDKAAEMLQKIDPKQLP
;
A
#
# COMPACT_ATOMS: atom_id res chain seq x y z
N MET A 1 -22.07 42.67 -22.42
CA MET A 1 -20.95 41.73 -22.70
C MET A 1 -20.61 40.92 -21.45
N PRO A 2 -21.37 39.85 -21.09
CA PRO A 2 -21.12 39.04 -19.88
C PRO A 2 -20.16 37.86 -20.10
N PHE A 3 -19.59 37.71 -21.31
CA PHE A 3 -18.80 36.52 -21.68
C PHE A 3 -17.42 36.45 -21.00
N ARG A 4 -16.90 37.58 -20.53
CA ARG A 4 -15.55 37.69 -19.94
C ARG A 4 -15.46 37.08 -18.53
N SER A 5 -16.59 36.93 -17.85
CA SER A 5 -16.67 36.31 -16.51
C SER A 5 -16.96 34.79 -16.55
N LEU A 6 -17.24 34.22 -17.73
CA LEU A 6 -17.52 32.80 -17.90
C LEU A 6 -16.25 31.95 -17.98
N ILE A 7 -15.15 32.55 -18.47
CA ILE A 7 -13.84 31.89 -18.64
C ILE A 7 -13.26 31.37 -17.31
N PRO A 8 -13.20 32.15 -16.20
CA PRO A 8 -12.68 31.63 -14.95
C PRO A 8 -13.58 30.53 -14.35
N PHE A 9 -14.89 30.59 -14.59
CA PHE A 9 -15.84 29.60 -14.11
C PHE A 9 -15.72 28.27 -14.87
N LEU A 10 -15.50 28.34 -16.18
CA LEU A 10 -15.24 27.17 -17.03
C LEU A 10 -13.90 26.51 -16.68
N LEU A 11 -12.87 27.31 -16.39
CA LEU A 11 -11.57 26.80 -15.90
C LEU A 11 -11.71 26.12 -14.53
N LEU A 12 -12.50 26.69 -13.62
CA LEU A 12 -12.77 26.08 -12.32
C LEU A 12 -13.47 24.72 -12.47
N LEU A 13 -14.46 24.61 -13.37
CA LEU A 13 -15.14 23.34 -13.65
C LEU A 13 -14.23 22.29 -14.30
N LEU A 14 -13.26 22.70 -15.14
CA LEU A 14 -12.28 21.78 -15.72
C LEU A 14 -11.32 21.20 -14.66
N LEU A 15 -10.96 21.96 -13.63
CA LEU A 15 -10.12 21.44 -12.54
C LEU A 15 -10.83 20.38 -11.69
N LEU A 16 -12.16 20.42 -11.58
CA LEU A 16 -12.92 19.43 -10.81
C LEU A 16 -13.12 18.08 -11.55
N ALA A 17 -12.88 18.02 -12.86
CA ALA A 17 -13.03 16.78 -13.64
C ALA A 17 -11.80 15.84 -13.56
N GLY A 18 -10.74 16.24 -12.86
CA GLY A 18 -9.46 15.51 -12.78
C GLY A 18 -9.36 14.42 -11.70
N CYS A 19 -10.47 13.92 -11.16
CA CYS A 19 -10.46 12.77 -10.24
C CYS A 19 -10.76 11.46 -10.99
N GLU A 20 -10.03 11.17 -12.07
CA GLU A 20 -10.18 9.91 -12.79
C GLU A 20 -9.05 8.95 -12.41
N GLY A 21 -9.42 7.82 -11.81
CA GLY A 21 -8.53 6.69 -11.51
C GLY A 21 -8.35 6.44 -10.02
N LEU A 22 -9.38 5.96 -9.32
CA LEU A 22 -9.17 5.25 -8.06
C LEU A 22 -8.26 4.04 -8.37
N PRO A 23 -7.08 3.91 -7.74
CA PRO A 23 -6.24 2.74 -7.94
C PRO A 23 -7.04 1.50 -7.54
N LYS A 24 -7.04 0.49 -8.42
CA LYS A 24 -7.66 -0.80 -8.18
C LYS A 24 -7.07 -1.35 -6.87
N LYS A 25 -7.88 -1.33 -5.81
CA LYS A 25 -7.49 -1.72 -4.46
C LYS A 25 -6.67 -3.01 -4.54
N PRO A 26 -5.41 -3.03 -4.05
CA PRO A 26 -4.52 -4.15 -4.27
C PRO A 26 -5.18 -5.44 -3.77
N ALA A 27 -4.99 -6.54 -4.48
CA ALA A 27 -5.60 -7.83 -4.13
C ALA A 27 -5.23 -8.30 -2.70
N ALA A 28 -4.19 -7.72 -2.10
CA ALA A 28 -3.85 -7.87 -0.69
C ALA A 28 -5.03 -7.55 0.26
N ASP A 29 -5.88 -6.58 -0.06
CA ASP A 29 -7.00 -6.15 0.79
C ASP A 29 -8.21 -7.13 0.81
N SER A 30 -8.20 -8.10 -0.11
CA SER A 30 -9.25 -9.12 -0.21
C SER A 30 -8.96 -10.37 0.65
N ASP A 31 -7.73 -10.59 1.12
CA ASP A 31 -7.38 -11.74 1.97
C ASP A 31 -7.80 -11.47 3.44
N PRO A 32 -8.67 -12.29 4.06
CA PRO A 32 -9.04 -12.14 5.46
C PRO A 32 -7.85 -12.17 6.42
N GLN A 33 -6.79 -12.93 6.10
CA GLN A 33 -5.57 -12.95 6.89
C GLN A 33 -4.79 -11.66 6.73
N ALA A 34 -4.70 -11.07 5.53
CA ALA A 34 -4.08 -9.75 5.37
C ALA A 34 -4.80 -8.67 6.20
N ARG A 35 -6.14 -8.72 6.26
CA ARG A 35 -6.91 -7.84 7.16
C ARG A 35 -6.61 -8.09 8.64
N HIS A 36 -6.38 -9.35 9.01
CA HIS A 36 -5.97 -9.69 10.36
C HIS A 36 -4.59 -9.12 10.70
N ALA A 37 -3.61 -9.26 9.79
CA ALA A 37 -2.29 -8.65 9.94
C ALA A 37 -2.38 -7.14 10.11
N ALA A 38 -3.18 -6.47 9.27
CA ALA A 38 -3.42 -5.03 9.38
C ALA A 38 -4.02 -4.67 10.75
N ALA A 39 -4.99 -5.43 11.24
CA ALA A 39 -5.57 -5.20 12.56
C ALA A 39 -4.57 -5.42 13.72
N LEU A 40 -3.59 -6.33 13.57
CA LEU A 40 -2.50 -6.50 14.52
C LEU A 40 -1.57 -5.29 14.50
N PHE A 41 -1.21 -4.82 13.31
CA PHE A 41 -0.38 -3.63 13.11
C PHE A 41 -1.00 -2.38 13.76
N GLU A 42 -2.28 -2.12 13.50
CA GLU A 42 -3.02 -0.98 14.09
C GLU A 42 -3.10 -1.05 15.62
N LYS A 43 -2.97 -2.24 16.21
CA LYS A 43 -2.92 -2.44 17.67
C LYS A 43 -1.51 -2.34 18.25
N GLY A 44 -0.51 -2.05 17.43
CA GLY A 44 0.90 -2.02 17.82
C GLY A 44 1.52 -3.41 17.99
N GLN A 45 0.85 -4.48 17.54
CA GLN A 45 1.36 -5.85 17.59
C GLN A 45 2.21 -6.14 16.36
N TYR A 46 3.29 -5.36 16.20
CA TYR A 46 4.07 -5.30 14.98
C TYR A 46 4.80 -6.62 14.65
N ASP A 47 5.33 -7.32 15.64
CA ASP A 47 5.96 -8.63 15.43
C ASP A 47 4.98 -9.66 14.85
N ALA A 48 3.77 -9.74 15.44
CA ALA A 48 2.74 -10.66 14.98
C ALA A 48 2.22 -10.27 13.57
N ALA A 49 2.13 -8.97 13.28
CA ALA A 49 1.79 -8.48 11.94
C ALA A 49 2.86 -8.88 10.91
N ALA A 50 4.15 -8.70 11.25
CA ALA A 50 5.28 -9.07 10.41
C ALA A 50 5.27 -10.57 10.07
N GLU A 51 5.12 -11.43 11.08
CA GLU A 51 5.06 -12.89 10.88
C GLU A 51 3.91 -13.29 9.95
N LEU A 52 2.73 -12.69 10.14
CA LEU A 52 1.57 -13.01 9.31
C LEU A 52 1.78 -12.56 7.86
N TYR A 53 2.32 -11.36 7.64
CA TYR A 53 2.64 -10.88 6.29
C TYR A 53 3.74 -11.69 5.61
N GLN A 54 4.76 -12.16 6.34
CA GLN A 54 5.77 -13.08 5.80
C GLN A 54 5.14 -14.41 5.37
N GLY A 55 4.24 -14.96 6.19
CA GLY A 55 3.48 -16.16 5.85
C GLY A 55 2.61 -15.97 4.60
N LEU A 56 2.00 -14.79 4.45
CA LEU A 56 1.24 -14.41 3.26
C LEU A 56 2.13 -14.30 2.01
N ALA A 57 3.29 -13.65 2.12
CA ALA A 57 4.27 -13.54 1.04
C ALA A 57 4.73 -14.91 0.52
N GLY A 58 5.00 -15.86 1.44
CA GLY A 58 5.48 -17.21 1.11
C GLY A 58 4.51 -18.03 0.26
N ARG A 59 3.20 -17.74 0.33
CA ARG A 59 2.15 -18.44 -0.44
C ARG A 59 1.47 -17.57 -1.50
N ALA A 60 1.81 -16.28 -1.58
CA ALA A 60 1.21 -15.36 -2.53
C ALA A 60 1.71 -15.60 -3.96
N ALA A 61 0.84 -15.26 -4.92
CA ALA A 61 1.22 -15.19 -6.32
C ALA A 61 2.35 -14.15 -6.51
N PRO A 62 3.25 -14.33 -7.50
CA PRO A 62 4.42 -13.45 -7.68
C PRO A 62 4.09 -11.96 -7.75
N GLN A 63 2.95 -11.59 -8.33
CA GLN A 63 2.51 -10.20 -8.46
C GLN A 63 2.02 -9.56 -7.15
N ILE A 64 1.66 -10.35 -6.12
CA ILE A 64 1.20 -9.85 -4.81
C ILE A 64 2.27 -10.04 -3.73
N ARG A 65 3.18 -11.00 -3.90
CA ARG A 65 4.24 -11.29 -2.94
C ARG A 65 5.04 -10.05 -2.51
N PRO A 66 5.53 -9.17 -3.41
CA PRO A 66 6.28 -7.98 -3.01
C PRO A 66 5.47 -7.04 -2.10
N ILE A 67 4.15 -6.98 -2.26
CA ILE A 67 3.28 -6.15 -1.41
C ILE A 67 3.30 -6.67 0.04
N TYR A 68 3.17 -8.00 0.23
CA TYR A 68 3.23 -8.58 1.55
C TYR A 68 4.64 -8.54 2.16
N GLU A 69 5.69 -8.66 1.34
CA GLU A 69 7.07 -8.49 1.81
C GLU A 69 7.32 -7.05 2.29
N LEU A 70 6.81 -6.04 1.57
CA LEU A 70 6.87 -4.64 2.02
C LEU A 70 6.12 -4.43 3.34
N LEU A 71 4.91 -4.97 3.47
CA LEU A 71 4.11 -4.85 4.69
C LEU A 71 4.77 -5.56 5.89
N ALA A 72 5.42 -6.70 5.64
CA ALA A 72 6.23 -7.37 6.66
C ALA A 72 7.44 -6.53 7.07
N ALA A 73 8.17 -5.96 6.11
CA ALA A 73 9.31 -5.09 6.39
C ALA A 73 8.91 -3.82 7.17
N ASP A 74 7.80 -3.20 6.79
CA ASP A 74 7.23 -2.04 7.50
C ASP A 74 6.87 -2.40 8.95
N SER A 75 6.21 -3.54 9.15
CA SER A 75 5.92 -4.06 10.49
C SER A 75 7.19 -4.29 11.30
N LEU A 76 8.26 -4.83 10.69
CA LEU A 76 9.55 -5.01 11.38
C LEU A 76 10.20 -3.67 11.77
N LEU A 77 10.12 -2.63 10.93
CA LEU A 77 10.61 -1.29 11.29
C LEU A 77 9.86 -0.73 12.50
N HIS A 78 8.54 -0.89 12.53
CA HIS A 78 7.72 -0.46 13.66
C HIS A 78 8.00 -1.25 14.95
N ALA A 79 8.42 -2.52 14.82
CA ALA A 79 8.87 -3.35 15.95
C ALA A 79 10.30 -3.01 16.44
N GLY A 80 11.04 -2.14 15.75
CA GLY A 80 12.45 -1.84 16.05
C GLY A 80 13.42 -2.92 15.56
N HIS A 81 13.02 -3.70 14.55
CA HIS A 81 13.82 -4.74 13.92
C HIS A 81 14.46 -4.26 12.62
N ASP A 82 15.18 -3.14 12.69
CA ASP A 82 15.74 -2.43 11.54
C ASP A 82 16.63 -3.31 10.66
N ASP A 83 17.49 -4.13 11.26
CA ASP A 83 18.39 -5.04 10.54
C ASP A 83 17.60 -6.07 9.70
N LYS A 84 16.54 -6.65 10.29
CA LYS A 84 15.70 -7.63 9.60
C LYS A 84 14.88 -6.98 8.48
N ALA A 85 14.36 -5.78 8.74
CA ALA A 85 13.64 -5.02 7.74
C ALA A 85 14.56 -4.66 6.55
N ALA A 86 15.78 -4.20 6.82
CA ALA A 86 16.76 -3.88 5.80
C ALA A 86 17.15 -5.12 4.96
N GLU A 87 17.38 -6.27 5.59
CA GLU A 87 17.66 -7.53 4.89
C GLU A 87 16.49 -7.93 3.97
N MET A 88 15.26 -7.76 4.43
CA MET A 88 14.07 -8.06 3.64
C MET A 88 13.93 -7.11 2.45
N LEU A 89 14.05 -5.80 2.68
CA LEU A 89 13.91 -4.77 1.65
C LEU A 89 14.96 -4.92 0.54
N GLN A 90 16.18 -5.36 0.87
CA GLN A 90 17.23 -5.62 -0.12
C GLN A 90 16.89 -6.75 -1.10
N LYS A 91 15.98 -7.66 -0.73
CA LYS A 91 15.56 -8.79 -1.56
C LYS A 91 14.38 -8.45 -2.48
N ILE A 92 13.70 -7.34 -2.24
CA ILE A 92 12.55 -6.89 -3.02
C ILE A 92 13.07 -6.15 -4.27
N ASP A 93 12.73 -6.64 -5.45
CA ASP A 93 13.03 -5.94 -6.72
C ASP A 93 12.06 -4.75 -6.89
N PRO A 94 12.55 -3.49 -6.90
CA PRO A 94 11.69 -2.32 -7.05
C PRO A 94 10.87 -2.32 -8.35
N LYS A 95 11.31 -3.05 -9.38
CA LYS A 95 10.59 -3.15 -10.66
C LYS A 95 9.32 -4.01 -10.58
N GLN A 96 9.15 -4.76 -9.50
CA GLN A 96 8.00 -5.64 -9.27
C GLN A 96 6.94 -5.01 -8.36
N LEU A 97 7.17 -3.77 -7.93
CA LEU A 97 6.21 -3.02 -7.14
C LEU A 97 5.10 -2.46 -8.06
N PRO A 98 3.83 -2.51 -7.63
CA PRO A 98 2.68 -2.05 -8.40
C PRO A 98 2.64 -0.53 -8.60
#